data_AF-A0A7W0S3X8-F1
#
_entry.id   AF-A0A7W0S3X8-F1
#
_cell.length_a   1.000
_cell.length_b   1.000
_cell.length_c   1.000
_cell.angle_alpha   90.00
_cell.angle_beta   90.00
_cell.angle_gamma   90.00
#
_symmetry.space_group_name_H-M   'P 1'
#
loop_
_entity.id
_entity.type
_entity.pdbx_description
1 polymer ?
#
loop_
_entity_poly.entity_id
_entity_poly.type
_entity_poly.pdbx_seq_one_letter_code
_entity_poly.pdbx_strand_id
1 'polypeptide(L)'
;MNGPASTIEFVNDSGTTVRVLWLNFSGNRQLYRTLAPGERYVQQTFITHPWVVLDSAGNCLGYVLSDQPSKTYVIRPAAPQGLPPAPREFTDSFSRPAEERAHSVPLAPGVSTVEVAVRWQSPRDGFAVQKLEIVRAGKVVAREIQQTTPSKLKITRRRTATSLVIRVDKLKPGALRFRVVATKVGKATKVATRVTQRRR
;
A
#
# COMPACT_ATOMS: atom_id res chain seq x y z
N MET A 1 -1.41 -26.55 30.11
CA MET A 1 -0.01 -26.76 30.54
C MET A 1 0.81 -25.58 30.03
N ASN A 2 1.81 -25.09 30.78
CA ASN A 2 2.77 -24.14 30.23
C ASN A 2 3.76 -24.91 29.33
N GLY A 3 4.16 -24.32 28.20
CA GLY A 3 5.27 -24.84 27.40
C GLY A 3 6.63 -24.59 28.08
N PRO A 4 7.76 -24.87 27.40
CA PRO A 4 9.08 -24.45 27.86
C PRO A 4 9.16 -22.95 28.17
N ALA A 5 10.05 -22.55 29.08
CA ALA A 5 10.28 -21.15 29.40
C ALA A 5 10.79 -20.37 28.16
N SER A 6 10.42 -19.11 28.07
CA SER A 6 10.75 -18.22 26.95
C SER A 6 10.84 -16.75 27.41
N THR A 7 11.40 -15.90 26.57
CA THR A 7 11.46 -14.45 26.76
C THR A 7 11.01 -13.70 25.51
N ILE A 8 10.29 -12.59 25.69
CA ILE A 8 9.98 -11.64 24.61
C ILE A 8 10.50 -10.25 24.98
N GLU A 9 11.37 -9.68 24.15
CA GLU A 9 11.71 -8.25 24.18
C GLU A 9 10.70 -7.48 23.33
N PHE A 10 9.86 -6.67 23.94
CA PHE A 10 9.00 -5.72 23.27
C PHE A 10 9.76 -4.41 23.02
N VAL A 11 9.75 -3.92 21.78
CA VAL A 11 10.39 -2.65 21.38
C VAL A 11 9.33 -1.74 20.77
N ASN A 12 9.11 -0.55 21.34
CA ASN A 12 8.07 0.35 20.86
C ASN A 12 8.57 1.32 19.78
N ASP A 13 8.48 0.89 18.51
CA ASP A 13 8.77 1.67 17.31
C ASP A 13 7.47 2.22 16.67
N SER A 14 6.42 2.43 17.46
CA SER A 14 5.09 2.81 16.97
C SER A 14 4.85 4.32 16.85
N GLY A 15 5.69 5.13 17.51
CA GLY A 15 5.49 6.57 17.65
C GLY A 15 4.40 6.98 18.65
N THR A 16 3.68 6.03 19.26
CA THR A 16 2.65 6.30 20.29
C THR A 16 2.91 5.48 21.56
N THR A 17 2.25 5.84 22.66
CA THR A 17 2.29 5.02 23.90
C THR A 17 1.44 3.78 23.73
N VAL A 18 2.00 2.62 24.06
CA VAL A 18 1.38 1.30 23.83
C VAL A 18 1.26 0.50 25.12
N ARG A 19 0.29 -0.42 25.15
CA ARG A 19 0.02 -1.35 26.24
C ARG A 19 0.35 -2.76 25.78
N VAL A 20 1.23 -3.44 26.48
CA VAL A 20 1.60 -4.85 26.27
C VAL A 20 0.77 -5.72 27.20
N LEU A 21 -0.06 -6.59 26.64
CA LEU A 21 -0.98 -7.45 27.38
C LEU A 21 -0.78 -8.93 26.99
N TRP A 22 -0.83 -9.81 27.99
CA TRP A 22 -0.94 -11.25 27.77
C TRP A 22 -2.41 -11.63 27.57
N LEU A 23 -2.69 -12.60 26.71
CA LEU A 23 -3.97 -13.29 26.68
C LEU A 23 -3.85 -14.55 27.55
N ASN A 24 -4.53 -14.54 28.70
CA ASN A 24 -4.54 -15.69 29.58
C ASN A 24 -5.39 -16.84 29.00
N PHE A 25 -5.35 -18.01 29.64
CA PHE A 25 -6.04 -19.22 29.15
C PHE A 25 -7.57 -19.09 29.04
N SER A 26 -8.19 -18.12 29.71
CA SER A 26 -9.62 -17.79 29.59
C SER A 26 -9.92 -16.77 28.48
N GLY A 27 -8.91 -16.35 27.70
CA GLY A 27 -9.02 -15.31 26.67
C GLY A 27 -8.99 -13.88 27.22
N ASN A 28 -8.82 -13.69 28.54
CA ASN A 28 -8.82 -12.38 29.16
C ASN A 28 -7.46 -11.67 29.00
N ARG A 29 -7.50 -10.37 28.68
CA ARG A 29 -6.32 -9.53 28.51
C ARG A 29 -5.78 -9.08 29.88
N GLN A 30 -4.58 -9.50 30.23
CA GLN A 30 -3.86 -9.04 31.42
C GLN A 30 -2.77 -8.05 31.03
N LEU A 31 -2.82 -6.82 31.54
CA LEU A 31 -1.81 -5.79 31.27
C LEU A 31 -0.52 -6.09 32.04
N TYR A 32 0.61 -6.13 31.35
CA TYR A 32 1.94 -6.29 31.97
C TYR A 32 2.74 -4.99 31.97
N ARG A 33 2.71 -4.24 30.86
CA ARG A 33 3.51 -3.01 30.74
C ARG A 33 2.84 -1.98 29.83
N THR A 34 3.07 -0.71 30.14
CA THR A 34 2.86 0.40 29.21
C THR A 34 4.23 0.91 28.78
N LEU A 35 4.43 1.15 27.49
CA LEU A 35 5.68 1.62 26.90
C LEU A 35 5.45 2.94 26.17
N ALA A 36 6.23 3.97 26.49
CA ALA A 36 6.33 5.20 25.72
C ALA A 36 7.05 4.95 24.37
N PRO A 37 6.95 5.85 23.38
CA PRO A 37 7.68 5.73 22.12
C PRO A 37 9.20 5.56 22.35
N GLY A 38 9.80 4.57 21.68
CA GLY A 38 11.23 4.23 21.81
C GLY A 38 11.58 3.30 22.98
N GLU A 39 10.67 3.10 23.96
CA GLU A 39 10.95 2.24 25.11
C GLU A 39 11.00 0.75 24.75
N ARG A 40 11.68 -0.02 25.61
CA ARG A 40 11.83 -1.47 25.50
C ARG A 40 11.50 -2.18 26.80
N TYR A 41 11.05 -3.41 26.72
CA TYR A 41 10.72 -4.22 27.88
C TYR A 41 10.87 -5.71 27.60
N VAL A 42 11.67 -6.40 28.42
CA VAL A 42 11.85 -7.86 28.35
C VAL A 42 10.89 -8.53 29.34
N GLN A 43 10.08 -9.43 28.81
CA GLN A 43 9.09 -10.21 29.55
C GLN A 43 9.46 -11.69 29.54
N GLN A 44 9.57 -12.29 30.72
CA GLN A 44 9.62 -13.75 30.88
C GLN A 44 8.21 -14.34 30.64
N THR A 45 8.13 -15.40 29.85
CA THR A 45 6.88 -16.03 29.42
C THR A 45 7.14 -17.52 29.12
N PHE A 46 6.22 -18.20 28.44
CA PHE A 46 6.40 -19.58 28.01
C PHE A 46 6.08 -19.72 26.52
N ILE A 47 6.62 -20.76 25.88
CA ILE A 47 6.25 -21.13 24.51
C ILE A 47 4.72 -21.34 24.45
N THR A 48 4.11 -20.92 23.33
CA THR A 48 2.67 -20.81 23.04
C THR A 48 1.93 -19.63 23.68
N HIS A 49 2.53 -18.87 24.60
CA HIS A 49 1.85 -17.73 25.23
C HIS A 49 1.50 -16.62 24.20
N PRO A 50 0.23 -16.18 24.10
CA PRO A 50 -0.18 -15.11 23.20
C PRO A 50 -0.09 -13.74 23.86
N TRP A 51 0.52 -12.80 23.14
CA TRP A 51 0.66 -11.41 23.55
C TRP A 51 -0.01 -10.50 22.52
N VAL A 52 -0.70 -9.46 23.01
CA VAL A 52 -1.39 -8.45 22.20
C VAL A 52 -0.89 -7.07 22.62
N VAL A 53 -0.72 -6.19 21.64
CA VAL A 53 -0.32 -4.80 21.88
C VAL A 53 -1.42 -3.86 21.40
N LEU A 54 -1.85 -2.98 22.29
CA LEU A 54 -2.86 -1.97 22.04
C LEU A 54 -2.26 -0.56 22.13
N ASP A 55 -2.83 0.41 21.43
CA ASP A 55 -2.56 1.84 21.69
C ASP A 55 -3.33 2.35 22.93
N SER A 56 -3.17 3.64 23.23
CA SER A 56 -3.90 4.32 24.31
C SER A 56 -5.42 4.39 24.10
N ALA A 57 -5.90 4.33 22.86
CA ALA A 57 -7.33 4.30 22.52
C ALA A 57 -7.92 2.87 22.52
N GLY A 58 -7.09 1.84 22.68
CA GLY A 58 -7.50 0.43 22.71
C GLY A 58 -7.49 -0.27 21.34
N ASN A 59 -7.01 0.39 20.28
CA ASN A 59 -6.85 -0.22 18.96
C ASN A 59 -5.72 -1.25 18.98
N CYS A 60 -5.90 -2.38 18.30
CA CYS A 60 -4.86 -3.40 18.19
C CYS A 60 -3.77 -2.98 17.20
N LEU A 61 -2.54 -2.81 17.69
CA LEU A 61 -1.36 -2.56 16.86
C LEU A 61 -0.74 -3.86 16.33
N GLY A 62 -0.93 -4.96 17.06
CA GLY A 62 -0.50 -6.29 16.63
C GLY A 62 -0.56 -7.32 17.76
N TYR A 63 -0.18 -8.54 17.42
CA TYR A 63 -0.05 -9.66 18.35
C TYR A 63 1.21 -10.47 18.04
N VAL A 64 1.69 -11.25 19.01
CA VAL A 64 2.82 -12.16 18.88
C VAL A 64 2.61 -13.40 19.72
N LEU A 65 2.94 -14.57 19.16
CA LEU A 65 3.11 -15.81 19.92
C LEU A 65 4.57 -15.96 20.32
N SER A 66 4.79 -16.42 21.54
CA SER A 66 6.07 -17.01 21.94
C SER A 66 6.22 -18.39 21.28
N ASP A 67 7.19 -18.53 20.37
CA ASP A 67 7.44 -19.75 19.56
C ASP A 67 8.91 -20.20 19.58
N GLN A 68 9.78 -19.45 20.27
CA GLN A 68 11.21 -19.69 20.40
C GLN A 68 11.70 -19.21 21.79
N PRO A 69 12.85 -19.68 22.32
CA PRO A 69 13.29 -19.37 23.70
C PRO A 69 13.57 -17.90 24.01
N SER A 70 13.93 -17.10 23.00
CA SER A 70 14.00 -15.64 23.09
C SER A 70 13.57 -15.00 21.78
N LYS A 71 12.78 -13.91 21.83
CA LYS A 71 12.20 -13.26 20.65
C LYS A 71 12.11 -11.75 20.84
N THR A 72 12.60 -10.96 19.88
CA THR A 72 12.31 -9.52 19.86
C THR A 72 11.08 -9.25 19.01
N TYR A 73 10.08 -8.57 19.59
CA TYR A 73 8.88 -8.10 18.91
C TYR A 73 8.88 -6.57 18.80
N VAL A 74 9.16 -6.09 17.58
CA VAL A 74 9.12 -4.66 17.27
C VAL A 74 7.68 -4.24 16.98
N ILE A 75 7.12 -3.48 17.90
CA ILE A 75 5.79 -2.88 17.81
C ILE A 75 5.89 -1.69 16.85
N ARG A 76 5.17 -1.76 15.74
CA ARG A 76 5.12 -0.70 14.72
C ARG A 76 3.80 0.07 14.83
N PRO A 77 3.66 1.24 14.19
CA PRO A 77 2.37 1.91 14.13
C PRO A 77 1.39 0.98 13.41
N ALA A 78 0.11 1.00 13.80
CA ALA A 78 -0.91 0.34 13.01
C ALA A 78 -0.87 0.95 11.60
N ALA A 79 -0.41 0.16 10.61
CA ALA A 79 -0.44 0.58 9.22
C ALA A 79 -1.89 0.95 8.90
N PRO A 80 -2.20 2.19 8.47
CA PRO A 80 -3.53 2.79 8.64
C PRO A 80 -4.64 1.92 8.02
N GLN A 81 -5.33 1.17 8.89
CA GLN A 81 -6.36 0.21 8.50
C GLN A 81 -7.69 0.96 8.34
N GLY A 82 -7.85 1.63 7.21
CA GLY A 82 -9.10 2.33 6.86
C GLY A 82 -8.90 3.49 5.89
N LEU A 83 -7.75 4.16 5.93
CA LEU A 83 -7.37 5.13 4.91
C LEU A 83 -6.88 4.38 3.66
N PRO A 84 -7.56 4.49 2.50
CA PRO A 84 -6.95 4.07 1.25
C PRO A 84 -5.63 4.83 1.08
N PRO A 85 -4.55 4.18 0.61
CA PRO A 85 -3.27 4.85 0.41
C PRO A 85 -3.51 6.08 -0.46
N ALA A 86 -3.09 7.25 0.02
CA ALA A 86 -3.44 8.54 -0.56
C ALA A 86 -3.29 8.49 -2.09
N PRO A 87 -4.35 8.80 -2.85
CA PRO A 87 -4.30 8.81 -4.30
C PRO A 87 -3.12 9.66 -4.75
N ARG A 88 -2.24 9.11 -5.59
CA ARG A 88 -1.15 9.90 -6.16
C ARG A 88 -1.74 10.73 -7.28
N GLU A 89 -1.86 12.02 -7.02
CA GLU A 89 -2.41 12.99 -7.97
C GLU A 89 -1.27 13.75 -8.65
N PHE A 90 -1.38 13.86 -9.97
CA PHE A 90 -0.48 14.61 -10.83
C PHE A 90 -1.32 15.63 -11.60
N THR A 91 -0.83 16.86 -11.73
CA THR A 91 -1.44 17.88 -12.58
C THR A 91 -0.51 18.14 -13.75
N ASP A 92 -0.84 17.55 -14.90
CA ASP A 92 -0.11 17.76 -16.14
C ASP A 92 -0.65 18.99 -16.87
N SER A 93 0.22 19.77 -17.50
CA SER A 93 -0.16 20.86 -18.41
C SER A 93 0.25 20.50 -19.83
N PHE A 94 -0.71 20.55 -20.76
CA PHE A 94 -0.54 20.24 -22.17
C PHE A 94 -0.93 21.43 -23.04
N SER A 95 -0.13 21.69 -24.06
CA SER A 95 -0.25 22.85 -24.95
C SER A 95 -0.36 22.47 -26.42
N ARG A 96 0.17 21.29 -26.80
CA ARG A 96 0.21 20.81 -28.19
C ARG A 96 -0.34 19.37 -28.28
N PRO A 97 -0.93 18.97 -29.42
CA PRO A 97 -1.17 17.55 -29.70
C PRO A 97 0.15 16.77 -29.77
N ALA A 98 0.09 15.46 -29.55
CA ALA A 98 1.20 14.51 -29.40
C ALA A 98 2.17 14.79 -28.22
N GLU A 99 1.98 15.86 -27.46
CA GLU A 99 2.74 16.12 -26.24
C GLU A 99 2.49 15.01 -25.19
N GLU A 100 3.56 14.44 -24.62
CA GLU A 100 3.48 13.40 -23.60
C GLU A 100 4.10 13.80 -22.26
N ARG A 101 3.59 13.21 -21.17
CA ARG A 101 4.13 13.29 -19.80
C ARG A 101 4.30 11.88 -19.26
N ALA A 102 5.51 11.55 -18.82
CA ALA A 102 5.86 10.24 -18.29
C ALA A 102 5.76 10.23 -16.77
N HIS A 103 5.01 9.27 -16.24
CA HIS A 103 4.77 9.10 -14.80
C HIS A 103 5.32 7.77 -14.32
N SER A 104 5.76 7.74 -13.06
CA SER A 104 6.27 6.54 -12.39
C SER A 104 5.73 6.50 -10.95
N VAL A 105 5.04 5.42 -10.61
CA VAL A 105 4.36 5.24 -9.32
C VAL A 105 4.82 3.94 -8.67
N PRO A 106 5.58 3.97 -7.56
CA PRO A 106 5.91 2.75 -6.83
C PRO A 106 4.63 2.12 -6.27
N LEU A 107 4.46 0.81 -6.48
CA LEU A 107 3.34 0.04 -5.95
C LEU A 107 3.66 -0.39 -4.52
N ALA A 108 2.73 -0.15 -3.59
CA ALA A 108 2.89 -0.59 -2.22
C ALA A 108 2.87 -2.13 -2.11
N PRO A 109 3.54 -2.74 -1.11
CA PRO A 109 3.45 -4.17 -0.86
C PRO A 109 1.99 -4.63 -0.72
N GLY A 110 1.66 -5.78 -1.33
CA GLY A 110 0.31 -6.37 -1.31
C GLY A 110 -0.72 -5.73 -2.25
N VAL A 111 -0.34 -4.73 -3.05
CA VAL A 111 -1.23 -4.12 -4.06
C VAL A 111 -1.49 -5.10 -5.21
N SER A 112 -2.77 -5.32 -5.53
CA SER A 112 -3.23 -6.26 -6.55
C SER A 112 -3.97 -5.56 -7.71
N THR A 113 -4.55 -4.39 -7.43
CA THR A 113 -5.28 -3.55 -8.38
C THR A 113 -4.83 -2.10 -8.28
N VAL A 114 -4.66 -1.43 -9.43
CA VAL A 114 -4.48 0.03 -9.54
C VAL A 114 -5.52 0.60 -10.48
N GLU A 115 -5.99 1.80 -10.19
CA GLU A 115 -6.85 2.57 -11.07
C GLU A 115 -6.21 3.92 -11.37
N VAL A 116 -5.93 4.18 -12.65
CA VAL A 116 -5.41 5.45 -13.19
C VAL A 116 -6.57 6.20 -13.81
N ALA A 117 -7.05 7.27 -13.17
CA ALA A 117 -8.11 8.13 -13.65
C ALA A 117 -7.52 9.45 -14.18
N VAL A 118 -7.50 9.60 -15.50
CA VAL A 118 -7.11 10.83 -16.20
C VAL A 118 -8.38 11.65 -16.46
N ARG A 119 -8.41 12.92 -16.06
CA ARG A 119 -9.56 13.82 -16.19
C ARG A 119 -9.12 15.16 -16.78
N TRP A 120 -9.88 15.69 -17.72
CA TRP A 120 -9.59 16.94 -18.42
C TRP A 120 -10.85 17.82 -18.52
N GLN A 121 -10.68 19.13 -18.69
CA GLN A 121 -11.78 20.09 -18.51
C GLN A 121 -12.75 20.18 -19.71
N SER A 122 -12.25 20.00 -20.94
CA SER A 122 -12.99 20.27 -22.17
C SER A 122 -13.29 18.99 -22.96
N PRO A 123 -14.56 18.69 -23.32
CA PRO A 123 -14.90 17.52 -24.13
C PRO A 123 -14.41 17.60 -25.59
N ARG A 124 -13.84 18.74 -26.01
CA ARG A 124 -13.22 18.92 -27.33
C ARG A 124 -11.76 18.46 -27.37
N ASP A 125 -11.13 18.41 -26.19
CA ASP A 125 -9.79 17.85 -26.01
C ASP A 125 -9.89 16.35 -25.70
N GLY A 126 -8.80 15.61 -25.89
CA GLY A 126 -8.76 14.18 -25.68
C GLY A 126 -7.38 13.69 -25.31
N PHE A 127 -7.31 12.84 -24.27
CA PHE A 127 -6.07 12.29 -23.73
C PHE A 127 -6.10 10.77 -23.73
N ALA A 128 -4.95 10.15 -24.00
CA ALA A 128 -4.74 8.71 -23.95
C ALA A 128 -3.62 8.36 -22.96
N VAL A 129 -3.62 7.13 -22.47
CA VAL A 129 -2.49 6.57 -21.73
C VAL A 129 -1.80 5.52 -22.59
N GLN A 130 -0.47 5.58 -22.65
CA GLN A 130 0.39 4.69 -23.43
C GLN A 130 1.56 4.19 -22.58
N LYS A 131 2.28 3.17 -23.10
CA LYS A 131 3.48 2.58 -22.49
C LYS A 131 3.27 2.20 -21.01
N LEU A 132 2.12 1.57 -20.73
CA LEU A 132 1.74 1.10 -19.39
C LEU A 132 2.54 -0.16 -19.03
N GLU A 133 3.46 -0.05 -18.09
CA GLU A 133 4.40 -1.12 -17.71
C GLU A 133 4.71 -1.12 -16.21
N ILE A 134 5.10 -2.28 -15.67
CA ILE A 134 5.63 -2.41 -14.30
C ILE A 134 7.13 -2.65 -14.41
N VAL A 135 7.92 -1.83 -13.73
CA VAL A 135 9.38 -1.94 -13.65
C VAL A 135 9.80 -2.33 -12.23
N ARG A 136 10.72 -3.30 -12.10
CA ARG A 136 11.32 -3.71 -10.84
C ARG A 136 12.84 -3.85 -11.04
N ALA A 137 13.64 -3.19 -10.19
CA ALA A 137 15.10 -3.16 -10.30
C ALA A 137 15.60 -2.84 -11.73
N GLY A 138 15.05 -1.78 -12.33
CA GLY A 138 15.37 -1.35 -13.71
C GLY A 138 14.80 -2.20 -14.84
N LYS A 139 14.29 -3.41 -14.57
CA LYS A 139 13.75 -4.33 -15.59
C LYS A 139 12.22 -4.25 -15.70
N VAL A 140 11.69 -4.28 -16.92
CA VAL A 140 10.24 -4.36 -17.17
C VAL A 140 9.74 -5.77 -16.85
N VAL A 141 8.93 -5.92 -15.81
CA VAL A 141 8.40 -7.21 -15.31
C VAL A 141 6.94 -7.49 -15.71
N ALA A 142 6.25 -6.48 -16.20
CA ALA A 142 4.97 -6.60 -16.90
C ALA A 142 4.78 -5.39 -17.84
N ARG A 143 4.02 -5.55 -18.92
CA ARG A 143 3.63 -4.46 -19.83
C ARG A 143 2.28 -4.75 -20.46
N GLU A 144 1.60 -3.70 -20.87
CA GLU A 144 0.42 -3.78 -21.74
C GLU A 144 0.86 -4.29 -23.13
N ILE A 145 0.24 -5.36 -23.63
CA ILE A 145 0.54 -5.97 -24.93
C ILE A 145 -0.76 -6.44 -25.61
N GLN A 146 -0.98 -6.04 -26.86
CA GLN A 146 -1.94 -6.68 -27.77
C GLN A 146 -1.44 -8.12 -28.11
N GLN A 147 -2.09 -9.16 -27.55
CA GLN A 147 -1.76 -10.62 -27.72
C GLN A 147 -0.32 -11.04 -27.28
N THR A 148 0.13 -12.30 -27.30
CA THR A 148 -0.38 -13.54 -26.63
C THR A 148 0.41 -13.82 -25.30
N THR A 149 0.38 -15.04 -24.72
CA THR A 149 1.12 -15.58 -23.53
C THR A 149 0.67 -15.16 -22.10
N PRO A 150 0.86 -16.01 -21.05
CA PRO A 150 -0.15 -16.17 -20.00
C PRO A 150 0.04 -15.41 -18.66
N SER A 151 1.14 -14.70 -18.39
CA SER A 151 1.40 -14.07 -17.06
C SER A 151 0.90 -12.62 -16.91
N LYS A 152 -0.16 -12.25 -17.64
CA LYS A 152 -0.53 -10.85 -17.97
C LYS A 152 -1.36 -10.11 -16.92
N LEU A 153 -1.18 -8.78 -16.92
CA LEU A 153 -2.06 -7.81 -16.27
C LEU A 153 -3.44 -7.83 -16.94
N LYS A 154 -4.51 -7.78 -16.15
CA LYS A 154 -5.87 -7.60 -16.68
C LYS A 154 -6.17 -6.10 -16.69
N ILE A 155 -6.19 -5.49 -17.87
CA ILE A 155 -6.41 -4.05 -18.05
C ILE A 155 -7.84 -3.82 -18.54
N THR A 156 -8.58 -2.94 -17.87
CA THR A 156 -9.92 -2.49 -18.27
C THR A 156 -9.90 -0.98 -18.43
N ARG A 157 -10.33 -0.48 -19.59
CA ARG A 157 -10.37 0.96 -19.90
C ARG A 157 -11.83 1.41 -20.01
N ARG A 158 -12.18 2.52 -19.36
CA ARG A 158 -13.48 3.21 -19.50
C ARG A 158 -13.21 4.66 -19.90
N ARG A 159 -13.78 5.13 -21.00
CA ARG A 159 -13.59 6.50 -21.52
C ARG A 159 -14.93 7.23 -21.56
N THR A 160 -14.90 8.52 -21.24
CA THR A 160 -16.01 9.45 -21.39
C THR A 160 -15.54 10.67 -22.18
N ALA A 161 -16.38 11.67 -22.38
CA ALA A 161 -16.00 12.91 -23.06
C ALA A 161 -14.88 13.69 -22.34
N THR A 162 -14.78 13.58 -21.01
CA THR A 162 -13.85 14.36 -20.17
C THR A 162 -12.97 13.50 -19.24
N SER A 163 -13.00 12.17 -19.39
CA SER A 163 -12.18 11.27 -18.57
C SER A 163 -11.80 9.96 -19.25
N LEU A 164 -10.69 9.38 -18.79
CA LEU A 164 -10.22 8.03 -19.12
C LEU A 164 -9.78 7.35 -17.82
N VAL A 165 -10.50 6.30 -17.43
CA VAL A 165 -10.20 5.47 -16.25
C VAL A 165 -9.63 4.13 -16.72
N ILE A 166 -8.46 3.77 -16.20
CA ILE A 166 -7.76 2.53 -16.53
C ILE A 166 -7.54 1.74 -15.25
N ARG A 167 -8.27 0.64 -15.12
CA ARG A 167 -8.10 -0.33 -14.04
C ARG A 167 -7.14 -1.42 -14.49
N VAL A 168 -6.16 -1.73 -13.65
CA VAL A 168 -5.12 -2.74 -13.87
C VAL A 168 -5.16 -3.72 -12.70
N ASP A 169 -5.69 -4.92 -12.94
CA ASP A 169 -5.75 -6.01 -11.96
C ASP A 169 -4.63 -7.05 -12.20
N LYS A 170 -4.36 -7.88 -11.18
CA LYS A 170 -3.27 -8.88 -11.15
C LYS A 170 -1.87 -8.25 -11.25
N LEU A 171 -1.66 -7.13 -10.56
CA LEU A 171 -0.37 -6.46 -10.49
C LEU A 171 0.72 -7.33 -9.87
N LYS A 172 1.95 -7.15 -10.37
CA LYS A 172 3.19 -7.70 -9.78
C LYS A 172 3.90 -6.60 -8.97
N PRO A 173 4.69 -6.93 -7.93
CA PRO A 173 5.50 -5.94 -7.21
C PRO A 173 6.45 -5.17 -8.13
N GLY A 174 6.52 -3.84 -7.98
CA GLY A 174 7.36 -2.95 -8.78
C GLY A 174 6.84 -1.51 -8.77
N ALA A 175 7.24 -0.70 -9.75
CA ALA A 175 6.70 0.62 -10.02
C ALA A 175 5.93 0.62 -11.33
N LEU A 176 4.70 1.12 -11.32
CA LEU A 176 3.88 1.34 -12.51
C LEU A 176 4.38 2.59 -13.24
N ARG A 177 4.88 2.42 -14.47
CA ARG A 177 5.19 3.50 -15.40
C ARG A 177 4.10 3.59 -16.45
N PHE A 178 3.80 4.82 -16.87
CA PHE A 178 2.87 5.10 -17.96
C PHE A 178 3.16 6.48 -18.54
N ARG A 179 2.59 6.78 -19.71
CA ARG A 179 2.63 8.13 -20.30
C ARG A 179 1.22 8.63 -20.59
N VAL A 180 0.91 9.85 -20.16
CA VAL A 180 -0.30 10.57 -20.58
C VAL A 180 0.05 11.34 -21.84
N VAL A 181 -0.73 11.14 -22.90
CA VAL A 181 -0.47 11.69 -24.24
C VAL A 181 -1.67 12.53 -24.69
N ALA A 182 -1.40 13.76 -25.12
CA ALA A 182 -2.36 14.66 -25.76
C ALA A 182 -2.74 14.12 -27.14
N THR A 183 -3.91 13.48 -27.29
CA THR A 183 -4.40 13.03 -28.61
C THR A 183 -5.06 14.15 -29.41
N LYS A 184 -5.69 15.11 -28.72
CA LYS A 184 -6.28 16.32 -29.31
C LYS A 184 -6.30 17.41 -28.25
N VAL A 185 -5.71 18.56 -28.53
CA VAL A 185 -5.69 19.73 -27.62
C VAL A 185 -5.83 20.99 -28.48
N GLY A 186 -6.89 21.77 -28.24
CA GLY A 186 -7.15 23.01 -29.00
C GLY A 186 -6.59 24.28 -28.34
N LYS A 187 -6.41 24.28 -27.02
CA LYS A 187 -5.82 25.37 -26.21
C LYS A 187 -5.05 24.77 -25.04
N ALA A 188 -4.14 25.53 -24.44
CA ALA A 188 -3.44 25.10 -23.24
C ALA A 188 -4.42 24.68 -22.13
N THR A 189 -4.27 23.47 -21.62
CA THR A 189 -5.24 22.83 -20.73
C THR A 189 -4.52 22.02 -19.64
N LYS A 190 -5.18 21.89 -18.48
CA LYS A 190 -4.68 21.11 -17.34
C LYS A 190 -5.42 19.77 -17.25
N VAL A 191 -4.65 18.72 -17.02
CA VAL A 191 -5.13 17.34 -16.91
C VAL A 191 -4.77 16.80 -15.54
N ALA A 192 -5.79 16.40 -14.79
CA ALA A 192 -5.62 15.77 -13.49
C ALA A 192 -5.54 14.25 -13.67
N THR A 193 -4.41 13.66 -13.27
CA THR A 193 -4.18 12.22 -13.29
C THR A 193 -4.13 11.71 -11.85
N ARG A 194 -5.13 10.92 -11.45
CA ARG A 194 -5.24 10.33 -10.11
C ARG A 194 -4.97 8.83 -10.16
N VAL A 195 -3.96 8.36 -9.44
CA VAL A 195 -3.59 6.95 -9.35
C VAL A 195 -3.94 6.41 -7.96
N THR A 196 -4.93 5.53 -7.89
CA THR A 196 -5.31 4.83 -6.66
C THR A 196 -4.76 3.40 -6.65
N GLN A 197 -4.32 2.93 -5.48
CA GLN A 197 -3.81 1.57 -5.30
C GLN A 197 -4.72 0.82 -4.33
N ARG A 198 -5.08 -0.42 -4.65
CA ARG A 198 -5.89 -1.29 -3.80
C ARG A 198 -5.15 -2.59 -3.51
N ARG A 199 -5.12 -2.97 -2.22
CA ARG A 199 -4.65 -4.28 -1.78
C ARG A 199 -5.69 -5.35 -2.11
N ARG A 200 -5.24 -6.60 -2.20
CA ARG A 200 -6.15 -7.76 -2.28
C ARG A 200 -6.77 -8.04 -0.91
#